data_AF-A0A959CDQ2-F1
#
_entry.id   AF-A0A959CDQ2-F1
#
_cell.length_a   1.000
_cell.length_b   1.000
_cell.length_c   1.000
_cell.angle_alpha   90.00
_cell.angle_beta   90.00
_cell.angle_gamma   90.00
#
_symmetry.space_group_name_H-M   'P 1'
#
loop_
_entity.id
_entity.type
_entity.pdbx_description
1 polymer ?
#
loop_
_entity_poly.entity_id
_entity_poly.type
_entity_poly.pdbx_seq_one_letter_code
_entity_poly.pdbx_strand_id
1 'polypeptide(L)'
;LALVLWFHPRWERPLPAFLAIAYFVGFGAELFGVQTGILFGEYAYGRVLGPKLWGTPLMIGVNWVMLSYSAGVVANSLAGRAHWLFRGLFAALLMVGLDVLIEPVAIRYGFWAWEAESVPLRNYLGWFLVAFPLQCLFAFWLGRVRNKVAVALFILQMLFFLILGIASQ
;
A
#
# COMPACT_ATOMS: atom_id res chain seq x y z
N LEU A 1 -4.74 11.08 -2.43
CA LEU A 1 -3.28 11.39 -2.54
C LEU A 1 -3.00 12.89 -2.60
N ALA A 2 -3.55 13.64 -3.57
CA ALA A 2 -3.30 15.08 -3.71
C ALA A 2 -3.54 15.88 -2.42
N LEU A 3 -4.66 15.64 -1.73
CA LEU A 3 -4.98 16.27 -0.45
C LEU A 3 -3.91 15.96 0.63
N VAL A 4 -3.46 14.70 0.72
CA VAL A 4 -2.43 14.32 1.70
C VAL A 4 -1.10 15.03 1.44
N LEU A 5 -0.70 15.11 0.17
CA LEU A 5 0.54 15.77 -0.24
C LEU A 5 0.46 17.30 -0.10
N TRP A 6 -0.73 17.88 -0.26
CA TRP A 6 -0.97 19.31 -0.02
C TRP A 6 -0.67 19.70 1.44
N PHE A 7 -1.04 18.84 2.39
CA PHE A 7 -0.77 19.04 3.82
C PHE A 7 0.60 18.50 4.26
N HIS A 8 1.50 18.17 3.33
CA HIS A 8 2.86 17.78 3.67
C HIS A 8 3.65 19.00 4.18
N PRO A 9 4.37 18.91 5.33
CA PRO A 9 4.94 20.10 5.98
C PRO A 9 5.91 20.91 5.12
N ARG A 10 6.83 20.24 4.39
CA ARG A 10 7.80 20.88 3.49
C ARG A 10 8.21 19.95 2.37
N TRP A 11 8.18 20.44 1.13
CA TRP A 11 8.63 19.68 -0.04
C TRP A 11 10.15 19.67 -0.13
N GLU A 12 10.77 18.80 0.65
CA GLU A 12 12.21 18.55 0.62
C GLU A 12 12.53 17.46 -0.40
N ARG A 13 13.74 17.50 -0.98
CA ARG A 13 14.23 16.53 -1.99
C ARG A 13 13.92 15.04 -1.71
N PRO A 14 13.98 14.51 -0.47
CA PRO A 14 13.64 13.10 -0.22
C PRO A 14 12.20 12.72 -0.53
N LEU A 15 11.24 13.65 -0.48
CA LEU A 15 9.82 13.35 -0.72
C LEU A 15 9.54 12.92 -2.17
N PRO A 16 9.77 13.75 -3.21
CA PRO A 16 9.46 13.35 -4.59
C PRO A 16 10.25 12.11 -5.02
N ALA A 17 11.49 11.94 -4.53
CA ALA A 17 12.27 10.73 -4.75
C ALA A 17 11.58 9.50 -4.14
N PHE A 18 11.14 9.58 -2.88
CA PHE A 18 10.39 8.49 -2.25
C PHE A 18 9.09 8.17 -2.99
N LEU A 19 8.31 9.18 -3.39
CA LEU A 19 7.05 8.98 -4.11
C LEU A 19 7.28 8.27 -5.45
N ALA A 20 8.31 8.66 -6.20
CA ALA A 20 8.67 7.99 -7.44
C ALA A 20 9.10 6.53 -7.19
N ILE A 21 9.95 6.29 -6.18
CA ILE A 21 10.39 4.94 -5.82
C ILE A 21 9.19 4.07 -5.42
N ALA A 22 8.32 4.55 -4.53
CA ALA A 22 7.13 3.81 -4.11
C ALA A 22 6.19 3.50 -5.29
N TYR A 23 6.04 4.43 -6.23
CA TYR A 23 5.27 4.20 -7.45
C TYR A 23 5.87 3.10 -8.31
N PHE A 24 7.14 3.24 -8.72
CA PHE A 24 7.76 2.33 -9.68
C PHE A 24 8.06 0.95 -9.09
N VAL A 25 8.47 0.89 -7.82
CA VAL A 25 8.70 -0.40 -7.12
C VAL A 25 7.36 -1.11 -6.91
N GLY A 26 6.34 -0.41 -6.41
CA GLY A 26 5.02 -0.98 -6.20
C GLY A 26 4.36 -1.43 -7.51
N PHE A 27 4.32 -0.56 -8.52
CA PHE A 27 3.81 -0.92 -9.85
C PHE A 27 4.61 -2.06 -10.50
N GLY A 28 5.94 -2.03 -10.40
CA GLY A 28 6.81 -3.07 -10.94
C GLY A 28 6.61 -4.42 -10.26
N ALA A 29 6.40 -4.42 -8.93
CA ALA A 29 6.08 -5.62 -8.18
C ALA A 29 4.73 -6.23 -8.62
N GLU A 30 3.70 -5.41 -8.79
CA GLU A 30 2.38 -5.83 -9.28
C GLU A 30 2.43 -6.33 -10.71
N LEU A 31 3.19 -5.65 -11.57
CA LEU A 31 3.42 -6.09 -12.94
C LEU A 31 4.12 -7.45 -12.98
N PHE A 32 5.19 -7.61 -12.20
CA PHE A 32 5.89 -8.87 -12.07
C PHE A 32 4.98 -9.97 -11.49
N GLY A 33 4.17 -9.63 -10.49
CA GLY A 33 3.17 -10.51 -9.88
C GLY A 33 2.16 -11.03 -10.89
N VAL A 34 1.49 -10.14 -11.62
CA VAL A 34 0.50 -10.49 -12.65
C VAL A 34 1.09 -11.32 -13.78
N GLN A 35 2.35 -11.07 -14.18
CA GLN A 35 2.96 -11.76 -15.31
C GLN A 35 3.52 -13.14 -14.97
N THR A 36 3.87 -13.37 -13.70
CA THR A 36 4.59 -14.59 -13.29
C THR A 36 3.84 -15.47 -12.29
N GLY A 37 2.88 -14.90 -11.55
CA GLY A 37 2.27 -15.54 -10.38
C GLY A 37 3.23 -15.75 -9.20
N ILE A 38 4.51 -15.38 -9.34
CA ILE A 38 5.57 -15.68 -8.36
C ILE A 38 5.53 -14.76 -7.14
N LEU A 39 5.01 -13.54 -7.23
CA LEU A 39 5.03 -12.67 -6.06
C LEU A 39 3.82 -12.87 -5.16
N PHE A 40 2.63 -12.88 -5.75
CA PHE A 40 1.37 -12.87 -5.02
C PHE A 40 0.52 -14.14 -5.20
N GLY A 41 0.77 -14.90 -6.27
CA GLY A 41 -0.12 -15.94 -6.78
C GLY A 41 -0.73 -15.52 -8.13
N GLU A 42 -1.53 -16.39 -8.72
CA GLU A 42 -2.19 -16.12 -10.01
C GLU A 42 -3.48 -15.31 -9.79
N TYR A 43 -3.51 -14.10 -10.37
CA TYR A 43 -4.65 -13.18 -10.32
C TYR A 43 -4.68 -12.28 -11.55
N ALA A 44 -5.87 -11.78 -11.86
CA ALA A 44 -6.07 -10.82 -12.94
C ALA A 44 -6.84 -9.61 -12.45
N TYR A 45 -6.34 -8.41 -12.75
CA TYR A 45 -7.08 -7.18 -12.49
C TYR A 45 -8.34 -7.08 -13.34
N GLY A 46 -9.41 -6.54 -12.79
CA GLY A 46 -10.63 -6.16 -13.50
C GLY A 46 -10.50 -4.80 -14.21
N ARG A 47 -11.61 -4.21 -14.64
CA ARG A 47 -11.63 -2.93 -15.39
C ARG A 47 -11.75 -1.69 -14.48
N VAL A 48 -12.03 -1.88 -13.19
CA VAL A 48 -12.38 -0.83 -12.23
C VAL A 48 -11.25 0.20 -12.04
N LEU A 49 -9.99 -0.26 -12.04
CA LEU A 49 -8.81 0.59 -11.81
C LEU A 49 -8.33 1.36 -13.06
N GLY A 50 -9.08 1.30 -14.15
CA GLY A 50 -8.81 2.07 -15.36
C GLY A 50 -7.72 1.45 -16.26
N PRO A 51 -6.95 2.29 -16.99
CA PRO A 51 -5.98 1.83 -17.98
C PRO A 51 -4.89 0.92 -17.40
N LYS A 52 -4.52 -0.09 -18.19
CA LYS A 52 -3.55 -1.11 -17.81
C LYS A 52 -2.35 -1.10 -18.74
N LEU A 53 -1.19 -1.41 -18.18
CA LEU A 53 0.01 -1.77 -18.92
C LEU A 53 0.28 -3.24 -18.64
N TRP A 54 0.26 -4.09 -19.68
CA TRP A 54 0.44 -5.55 -19.58
C TRP A 54 -0.42 -6.19 -18.48
N GLY A 55 -1.71 -5.85 -18.44
CA GLY A 55 -2.65 -6.41 -17.45
C GLY A 55 -2.64 -5.72 -16.09
N THR A 56 -1.65 -4.87 -15.80
CA THR A 56 -1.51 -4.18 -14.50
C THR A 56 -1.98 -2.73 -14.59
N PRO A 57 -2.98 -2.31 -13.79
CA PRO A 57 -3.51 -0.95 -13.80
C PRO A 57 -2.48 0.10 -13.36
N LEU A 58 -2.36 1.21 -14.09
CA LEU A 58 -1.43 2.29 -13.71
C LEU A 58 -1.79 2.93 -12.35
N MET A 59 -3.05 2.83 -11.95
CA MET A 59 -3.55 3.29 -10.65
C MET A 59 -2.95 2.53 -9.46
N ILE A 60 -2.49 1.28 -9.65
CA ILE A 60 -1.94 0.51 -8.53
C ILE A 60 -0.66 1.12 -7.99
N GLY A 61 0.18 1.71 -8.86
CA GLY A 61 1.36 2.45 -8.42
C GLY A 61 0.98 3.67 -7.55
N VAL A 62 -0.12 4.35 -7.88
CA VAL A 62 -0.63 5.47 -7.06
C VAL A 62 -1.12 4.97 -5.70
N ASN A 63 -1.77 3.80 -5.66
CA ASN A 63 -2.19 3.16 -4.41
C ASN A 63 -0.97 2.82 -3.55
N TRP A 64 0.07 2.22 -4.13
CA TRP A 64 1.33 1.94 -3.44
C TRP A 64 1.95 3.19 -2.82
N VAL A 65 1.97 4.32 -3.55
CA VAL A 65 2.42 5.61 -3.00
C VAL A 65 1.55 6.06 -1.81
N MET A 66 0.23 6.02 -1.98
CA MET A 66 -0.73 6.50 -0.98
C MET A 66 -0.64 5.70 0.32
N LEU A 67 -0.62 4.37 0.20
CA LEU A 67 -0.52 3.45 1.33
C LEU A 67 0.84 3.57 1.99
N SER A 68 1.92 3.59 1.19
CA SER A 68 3.27 3.64 1.73
C SER A 68 3.52 4.92 2.51
N TYR A 69 3.10 6.06 1.96
CA TYR A 69 3.24 7.34 2.65
C TYR A 69 2.37 7.39 3.92
N SER A 70 1.11 6.98 3.84
CA SER A 70 0.19 7.08 4.98
C SER A 70 0.57 6.14 6.12
N ALA A 71 0.90 4.87 5.82
CA ALA A 71 1.37 3.90 6.82
C ALA A 71 2.69 4.34 7.48
N GLY A 72 3.64 4.87 6.69
CA GLY A 72 4.88 5.41 7.22
C GLY A 72 4.67 6.60 8.16
N VAL A 73 3.74 7.52 7.83
CA VAL A 73 3.38 8.64 8.72
C VAL A 73 2.70 8.14 10.01
N VAL A 74 1.83 7.12 9.92
CA VAL A 74 1.22 6.49 11.11
C VAL A 74 2.31 5.90 12.01
N ALA A 75 3.23 5.11 11.44
CA ALA A 75 4.33 4.52 12.19
C ALA A 75 5.25 5.57 12.82
N ASN A 76 5.57 6.63 12.08
CA ASN A 76 6.30 7.76 12.64
C ASN A 76 5.53 8.36 13.83
N SER A 77 4.22 8.54 13.73
CA SER A 77 3.39 9.19 14.75
C SER A 77 3.27 8.36 16.02
N LEU A 78 3.10 7.05 15.89
CA LEU A 78 2.90 6.12 17.02
C LEU A 78 4.21 5.60 17.62
N ALA A 79 5.24 5.38 16.79
CA ALA A 79 6.52 4.79 17.18
C ALA A 79 7.70 5.74 16.95
N GLY A 80 7.48 7.06 17.04
CA GLY A 80 8.46 8.09 16.63
C GLY A 80 9.80 8.09 17.37
N ARG A 81 9.89 7.47 18.56
CA ARG A 81 11.13 7.30 19.32
C ARG A 81 11.86 5.99 19.00
N ALA A 82 11.22 5.08 18.27
CA ALA A 82 11.78 3.78 17.94
C ALA A 82 12.80 3.87 16.79
N HIS A 83 13.69 2.87 16.74
CA HIS A 83 14.64 2.72 15.64
C HIS A 83 13.92 2.64 14.28
N TRP A 84 14.55 3.14 13.21
CA TRP A 84 13.92 3.22 11.88
C TRP A 84 13.52 1.84 11.33
N LEU A 85 14.27 0.78 11.66
CA LEU A 85 13.92 -0.61 11.32
C LEU A 85 12.58 -1.03 11.94
N PHE A 86 12.37 -0.73 13.22
CA PHE A 86 11.11 -1.06 13.90
C PHE A 86 9.94 -0.28 13.29
N ARG A 87 10.16 1.00 12.98
CA ARG A 87 9.14 1.83 12.30
C ARG A 87 8.81 1.28 10.91
N GLY A 88 9.83 0.85 10.15
CA GLY A 88 9.65 0.22 8.84
C GLY A 88 8.86 -1.09 8.95
N LEU A 89 9.21 -1.96 9.91
CA LEU A 89 8.49 -3.19 10.19
C LEU A 89 7.02 -2.91 10.55
N PHE A 90 6.79 -1.99 11.48
CA PHE A 90 5.45 -1.63 11.93
C PHE A 90 4.60 -1.08 10.78
N ALA A 91 5.14 -0.18 9.95
CA ALA A 91 4.42 0.34 8.79
C ALA A 91 4.13 -0.73 7.72
N ALA A 92 5.05 -1.67 7.49
CA ALA A 92 4.82 -2.76 6.55
C ALA A 92 3.70 -3.70 7.03
N LEU A 93 3.68 -4.02 8.33
CA LEU A 93 2.58 -4.79 8.93
C LEU A 93 1.24 -4.06 8.85
N LEU A 94 1.23 -2.73 9.00
CA LEU A 94 0.02 -1.94 8.78
C LEU A 94 -0.48 -2.06 7.33
N MET A 95 0.42 -2.00 6.34
CA MET A 95 0.05 -2.17 4.93
C MET A 95 -0.53 -3.55 4.66
N VAL A 96 0.11 -4.63 5.14
CA VAL A 96 -0.40 -6.00 4.99
C VAL A 96 -1.73 -6.18 5.74
N GLY A 97 -1.87 -5.59 6.92
CA GLY A 97 -3.13 -5.61 7.67
C GLY A 97 -4.27 -4.93 6.92
N LEU A 98 -3.99 -3.83 6.22
CA LEU A 98 -4.97 -3.19 5.34
C LEU A 98 -5.28 -4.04 4.12
N ASP A 99 -4.28 -4.68 3.51
CA ASP A 99 -4.46 -5.58 2.37
C ASP A 99 -5.46 -6.71 2.68
N VAL A 100 -5.34 -7.35 3.84
CA VAL A 100 -6.30 -8.36 4.33
C VAL A 100 -7.75 -7.83 4.36
N LEU A 101 -7.95 -6.56 4.71
CA LEU A 101 -9.29 -5.94 4.72
C LEU A 101 -9.78 -5.60 3.31
N ILE A 102 -8.86 -5.24 2.41
CA ILE A 102 -9.18 -4.87 1.04
C ILE A 102 -9.63 -6.10 0.24
N GLU A 103 -8.95 -7.24 0.42
CA GLU A 103 -9.12 -8.44 -0.40
C GLU A 103 -10.59 -8.88 -0.61
N PRO A 104 -11.43 -9.10 0.42
CA PRO A 104 -12.81 -9.53 0.21
C PRO A 104 -13.66 -8.52 -0.58
N VAL A 105 -13.43 -7.23 -0.32
CA VAL A 105 -14.12 -6.13 -0.99
C VAL A 105 -13.66 -6.03 -2.45
N ALA A 106 -12.36 -6.09 -2.68
CA ALA A 106 -11.77 -5.99 -4.00
C ALA A 106 -12.25 -7.09 -4.95
N ILE A 107 -12.30 -8.34 -4.46
CA ILE A 107 -12.81 -9.48 -5.22
C ILE A 107 -14.30 -9.26 -5.55
N ARG A 108 -15.11 -8.92 -4.55
CA ARG A 108 -16.56 -8.73 -4.71
C ARG A 108 -16.91 -7.64 -5.73
N TYR A 109 -16.18 -6.53 -5.70
CA TYR A 109 -16.42 -5.39 -6.60
C TYR A 109 -15.63 -5.48 -7.91
N GLY A 110 -14.97 -6.61 -8.19
CA GLY A 110 -14.30 -6.85 -9.46
C GLY A 110 -13.06 -6.00 -9.70
N PHE A 111 -12.34 -5.63 -8.64
CA PHE A 111 -11.04 -4.97 -8.75
C PHE A 111 -9.97 -5.94 -9.26
N TRP A 112 -9.95 -7.16 -8.73
CA TRP A 112 -9.19 -8.31 -9.24
C TRP A 112 -9.92 -9.60 -8.90
N ALA A 113 -9.53 -10.69 -9.58
CA ALA A 113 -9.98 -12.03 -9.28
C ALA A 113 -8.77 -12.94 -9.17
N TRP A 114 -8.78 -13.79 -8.15
CA TRP A 114 -7.80 -14.87 -7.97
C TRP A 114 -8.21 -16.09 -8.79
N GLU A 115 -7.23 -16.82 -9.29
CA GLU A 115 -7.48 -18.13 -9.89
C GLU A 115 -7.81 -19.19 -8.84
N ALA A 116 -7.20 -19.08 -7.66
CA ALA A 116 -7.50 -19.93 -6.51
C ALA A 116 -8.83 -19.57 -5.84
N GLU A 117 -9.46 -20.54 -5.18
CA GLU A 117 -10.73 -20.35 -4.45
C GLU A 117 -10.63 -19.36 -3.28
N SER A 118 -9.42 -19.14 -2.77
CA SER A 118 -9.13 -18.22 -1.68
C SER A 118 -7.85 -17.45 -1.93
N VAL A 119 -7.71 -16.30 -1.27
CA VAL A 119 -6.53 -15.45 -1.37
C VAL A 119 -5.29 -16.22 -0.88
N PRO A 120 -4.27 -16.42 -1.73
CA PRO A 120 -3.07 -17.15 -1.34
C PRO A 120 -2.35 -16.46 -0.18
N LEU A 121 -1.87 -17.23 0.82
CA LEU A 121 -1.04 -16.68 1.91
C LEU A 121 0.21 -15.95 1.37
N ARG A 122 0.70 -16.41 0.21
CA ARG A 122 1.81 -15.81 -0.52
C ARG A 122 1.54 -14.36 -0.90
N ASN A 123 0.30 -13.95 -1.15
CA ASN A 123 -0.05 -12.55 -1.42
C ASN A 123 0.44 -11.65 -0.28
N TYR A 124 0.07 -11.99 0.96
CA TYR A 124 0.44 -11.21 2.14
C TYR A 124 1.95 -11.21 2.39
N LEU A 125 2.64 -12.34 2.11
CA LEU A 125 4.10 -12.40 2.15
C LEU A 125 4.74 -11.53 1.07
N GLY A 126 4.24 -11.56 -0.15
CA GLY A 126 4.69 -10.72 -1.26
C GLY A 126 4.52 -9.23 -0.95
N TRP A 127 3.35 -8.84 -0.45
CA TRP A 127 3.08 -7.48 0.04
C TRP A 127 4.08 -7.07 1.12
N PHE A 128 4.35 -7.94 2.10
CA PHE A 128 5.33 -7.67 3.15
C PHE A 128 6.74 -7.47 2.59
N LEU A 129 7.18 -8.35 1.67
CA LEU A 129 8.52 -8.31 1.07
C LEU A 129 8.76 -7.03 0.25
N VAL A 130 7.73 -6.48 -0.38
CA VAL A 130 7.80 -5.21 -1.11
C VAL A 130 7.66 -4.02 -0.15
N ALA A 131 6.71 -4.07 0.77
CA ALA A 131 6.42 -2.97 1.69
C ALA A 131 7.56 -2.73 2.69
N PHE A 132 8.16 -3.77 3.26
CA PHE A 132 9.20 -3.62 4.28
C PHE A 132 10.41 -2.78 3.85
N PRO A 133 11.09 -3.03 2.72
CA PRO A 133 12.19 -2.18 2.27
C PRO A 133 11.74 -0.76 1.94
N LEU A 134 10.55 -0.58 1.34
CA LEU A 134 9.97 0.74 1.09
C LEU A 134 9.71 1.51 2.40
N GLN A 135 9.18 0.84 3.41
CA GLN A 135 8.88 1.46 4.70
C GLN A 135 10.13 1.74 5.53
N CYS A 136 11.16 0.89 5.43
CA CYS A 136 12.48 1.18 5.97
C CYS A 136 13.08 2.45 5.33
N LEU A 137 12.99 2.58 4.00
CA LEU A 137 13.40 3.77 3.28
C LEU A 137 12.62 5.01 3.73
N PHE A 138 11.29 4.90 3.88
CA PHE A 138 10.45 5.97 4.40
C PHE A 138 10.85 6.38 5.82
N ALA A 139 11.04 5.43 6.72
CA ALA A 139 11.42 5.69 8.11
C ALA A 139 12.80 6.34 8.23
N PHE A 140 13.70 6.05 7.28
CA PHE A 140 15.03 6.63 7.20
C PHE A 140 15.01 8.04 6.60
N TRP A 141 14.40 8.26 5.44
CA TRP A 141 14.38 9.56 4.75
C TRP A 141 13.36 10.54 5.33
N LEU A 142 12.20 10.04 5.71
CA LEU A 142 11.01 10.82 6.07
C LEU A 142 10.57 10.53 7.51
N GLY A 143 11.47 9.99 8.34
CA GLY A 143 11.18 9.54 9.71
C GLY A 143 10.66 10.60 10.68
N ARG A 144 10.83 11.89 10.37
CA ARG A 144 10.34 13.02 11.19
C ARG A 144 9.02 13.60 10.68
N VAL A 145 8.52 13.11 9.53
CA VAL A 145 7.29 13.64 8.93
C VAL A 145 6.10 13.32 9.83
N ARG A 146 5.26 14.35 9.99
CA ARG A 146 3.99 14.31 10.70
C ARG A 146 2.93 14.90 9.79
N ASN A 147 1.84 14.18 9.57
CA ASN A 147 0.73 14.64 8.74
C ASN A 147 -0.57 14.00 9.24
N LYS A 148 -1.41 14.79 9.92
CA LYS A 148 -2.68 14.31 10.50
C LYS A 148 -3.66 13.82 9.43
N VAL A 149 -3.64 14.43 8.25
CA VAL A 149 -4.49 14.02 7.11
C VAL A 149 -4.09 12.63 6.61
N ALA A 150 -2.79 12.33 6.56
CA ALA A 150 -2.30 11.00 6.19
C ALA A 150 -2.71 9.93 7.22
N VAL A 151 -2.62 10.24 8.51
CA VAL A 151 -3.08 9.36 9.58
C VAL A 151 -4.58 9.11 9.48
N ALA A 152 -5.36 10.19 9.33
CA ALA A 152 -6.81 10.10 9.17
C ALA A 152 -7.19 9.28 7.94
N LEU A 153 -6.54 9.51 6.80
CA LEU A 153 -6.78 8.74 5.57
C LEU A 153 -6.55 7.24 5.80
N PHE A 154 -5.43 6.86 6.43
CA PHE A 154 -5.13 5.45 6.68
C PHE A 154 -6.19 4.80 7.58
N ILE A 155 -6.56 5.47 8.68
CA ILE A 155 -7.60 4.98 9.60
C ILE A 155 -8.94 4.86 8.88
N LEU A 156 -9.31 5.86 8.07
CA LEU A 156 -10.55 5.84 7.31
C LEU A 156 -10.56 4.72 6.27
N GLN A 157 -9.42 4.40 5.63
CA GLN A 157 -9.32 3.24 4.74
C GLN A 157 -9.53 1.93 5.50
N MET A 158 -8.85 1.75 6.64
CA MET A 158 -9.05 0.57 7.50
C MET A 158 -10.51 0.40 7.90
N LEU A 159 -11.14 1.47 8.40
CA LEU A 159 -12.54 1.45 8.81
C LEU A 159 -13.48 1.21 7.63
N PHE A 160 -13.24 1.87 6.49
CA PHE A 160 -14.04 1.72 5.28
C PHE A 160 -14.06 0.26 4.81
N PHE A 161 -12.89 -0.36 4.64
CA PHE A 161 -12.80 -1.74 4.16
C PHE A 161 -13.30 -2.75 5.21
N LEU A 162 -13.07 -2.49 6.50
CA LEU A 162 -13.63 -3.32 7.57
C LEU A 162 -15.17 -3.29 7.59
N ILE A 163 -15.77 -2.10 7.61
CA ILE A 163 -17.23 -1.91 7.66
C ILE A 163 -17.86 -2.46 6.39
N LEU A 164 -17.30 -2.12 5.23
CA LEU A 164 -17.81 -2.60 3.95
C LEU A 164 -17.69 -4.12 3.84
N GLY A 165 -16.58 -4.69 4.29
CA GLY A 165 -16.36 -6.13 4.35
C GLY A 165 -17.47 -6.83 5.15
N ILE A 166 -17.75 -6.36 6.38
CA ILE A 166 -18.79 -6.93 7.25
C ILE A 166 -20.20 -6.71 6.69
N ALA A 167 -20.51 -5.51 6.21
CA ALA A 167 -21.82 -5.18 5.63
C ALA A 167 -22.10 -5.92 4.31
N SER A 168 -21.07 -6.52 3.72
CA SER A 168 -21.10 -7.26 2.48
C SER A 168 -20.96 -8.78 2.69
N GLN A 169 -21.26 -9.28 3.89
CA GLN A 169 -21.49 -10.71 4.14
C GLN A 169 -23.00 -10.99 4.13
#